data_AF-A0A377D4G6-F1
#
_entry.id   AF-A0A377D4G6-F1
#
_cell.length_a   1.000
_cell.length_b   1.000
_cell.length_c   1.000
_cell.angle_alpha   90.00
_cell.angle_beta   90.00
_cell.angle_gamma   90.00
#
_symmetry.space_group_name_H-M   'P 1'
#
loop_
_entity.id
_entity.type
_entity.pdbx_description
1 polymer ?
#
loop_
_entity_poly.entity_id
_entity_poly.type
_entity_poly.pdbx_seq_one_letter_code
_entity_poly.pdbx_strand_id
1 'polypeptide(L)'
;MSKLNNQARLRVYTTHLVSTSFVSPAIQRAAGREVIELPNYIFALNVLYQMGIYAHVDFIRGQNCQQDNSTWERFEQNVSWSLGALNDDERERLYRWYQQQDARALAPASRDWALIWWDSVPQEALR
;
A
#
# COMPACT_ATOMS: atom_id res chain seq x y z
N MET A 1 -2.25 19.06 4.09
CA MET A 1 -3.37 19.22 3.14
C MET A 1 -3.76 20.67 2.89
N SER A 2 -3.58 21.60 3.84
CA SER A 2 -3.90 23.03 3.69
C SER A 2 -3.29 23.71 2.45
N LYS A 3 -2.01 23.46 2.15
CA LYS A 3 -1.36 24.00 0.93
C LYS A 3 -2.08 23.61 -0.36
N LEU A 4 -2.50 22.34 -0.48
CA LEU A 4 -3.21 21.84 -1.65
C LEU A 4 -4.60 22.48 -1.76
N ASN A 5 -5.30 22.58 -0.63
CA ASN A 5 -6.61 23.22 -0.55
C ASN A 5 -6.55 24.69 -0.99
N ASN A 6 -5.57 25.45 -0.47
CA ASN A 6 -5.43 26.88 -0.79
C ASN A 6 -5.05 27.15 -2.24
N GLN A 7 -4.34 26.22 -2.89
CA GLN A 7 -3.95 26.36 -4.29
C GLN A 7 -5.09 25.98 -5.25
N ALA A 8 -6.02 25.14 -4.82
CA ALA A 8 -7.09 24.63 -5.66
C ALA A 8 -8.27 25.60 -5.75
N ARG A 9 -8.71 25.87 -6.98
CA ARG A 9 -9.84 26.77 -7.26
C ARG A 9 -11.22 26.09 -7.23
N LEU A 10 -11.26 24.77 -7.41
CA LEU A 10 -12.50 23.99 -7.48
C LEU A 10 -12.43 22.79 -6.55
N ARG A 11 -11.54 21.85 -6.84
CA ARG A 11 -11.45 20.57 -6.14
C ARG A 11 -10.00 20.08 -6.12
N VAL A 12 -9.63 19.39 -5.05
CA VAL A 12 -8.35 18.69 -4.95
C VAL A 12 -8.60 17.20 -5.18
N TYR A 13 -7.68 16.56 -5.92
CA TYR A 13 -7.66 15.13 -6.13
C TYR A 13 -6.28 14.60 -5.74
N THR A 14 -6.23 13.58 -4.89
CA THR A 14 -4.99 12.88 -4.54
C THR A 14 -5.20 11.38 -4.62
N THR A 15 -4.14 10.65 -4.96
CA THR A 15 -4.14 9.19 -4.96
C THR A 15 -3.19 8.68 -3.88
N HIS A 16 -3.64 7.68 -3.14
CA HIS A 16 -2.89 7.06 -2.05
C HIS A 16 -2.98 5.54 -2.16
N LEU A 17 -1.97 4.84 -1.67
CA LEU A 17 -2.03 3.37 -1.61
C LEU A 17 -3.08 2.92 -0.60
N VAL A 18 -3.87 1.91 -0.99
CA VAL A 18 -4.80 1.23 -0.08
C VAL A 18 -4.03 0.33 0.89
N SER A 19 -3.07 -0.44 0.34
CA SER A 19 -2.18 -1.27 1.13
C SER A 19 -1.11 -0.43 1.83
N THR A 20 -0.77 -0.81 3.06
CA THR A 20 0.32 -0.23 3.86
C THR A 20 1.70 -0.71 3.41
N SER A 21 1.75 -1.73 2.55
CA SER A 21 2.99 -2.27 2.01
C SER A 21 2.83 -2.84 0.60
N PHE A 22 3.90 -2.75 -0.19
CA PHE A 22 4.04 -3.44 -1.47
C PHE A 22 4.29 -4.94 -1.32
N VAL A 23 4.74 -5.36 -0.13
CA VAL A 23 5.01 -6.76 0.20
C VAL A 23 4.14 -7.17 1.38
N SER A 24 3.49 -8.33 1.27
CA SER A 24 2.68 -8.87 2.36
C SER A 24 3.49 -8.90 3.67
N PRO A 25 2.95 -8.40 4.80
CA PRO A 25 3.58 -8.53 6.11
C PRO A 25 3.99 -9.97 6.44
N ALA A 26 3.25 -10.97 5.94
CA ALA A 26 3.58 -12.38 6.15
C ALA A 26 4.92 -12.77 5.49
N ILE A 27 5.18 -12.28 4.28
CA ILE A 27 6.44 -12.51 3.55
C ILE A 27 7.60 -11.80 4.26
N GLN A 28 7.39 -10.56 4.73
CA GLN A 28 8.42 -9.82 5.47
C GLN A 28 8.80 -10.54 6.77
N ARG A 29 7.82 -11.05 7.52
CA ARG A 29 8.06 -11.87 8.72
C ARG A 29 8.75 -13.18 8.40
N ALA A 30 8.38 -13.84 7.29
CA ALA A 30 9.00 -15.09 6.87
C ALA A 30 10.48 -14.91 6.48
N ALA A 31 10.82 -13.78 5.85
CA ALA A 31 12.22 -13.40 5.60
C ALA A 31 12.99 -13.11 6.90
N GLY A 32 12.28 -12.77 7.98
CA GLY A 32 12.86 -12.33 9.25
C GLY A 32 13.21 -10.84 9.26
N ARG A 33 12.56 -10.04 8.41
CA ARG A 33 12.72 -8.59 8.37
C ARG A 33 11.68 -7.90 9.23
N GLU A 34 12.03 -6.71 9.71
CA GLU A 34 11.07 -5.84 10.40
C GLU A 34 9.92 -5.46 9.45
N VAL A 35 8.69 -5.63 9.92
CA VAL A 35 7.51 -5.24 9.15
C VAL A 35 7.30 -3.74 9.33
N ILE A 36 7.66 -2.97 8.32
CA ILE A 36 7.38 -1.53 8.29
C ILE A 36 6.05 -1.33 7.57
N GLU A 37 5.00 -1.02 8.32
CA GLU A 37 3.70 -0.61 7.78
C GLU A 37 3.70 0.91 7.61
N LEU A 38 3.66 1.37 6.36
CA LEU A 38 3.55 2.79 6.07
C LEU A 38 2.09 3.25 6.19
N PRO A 39 1.85 4.54 6.52
CA PRO A 39 0.49 5.07 6.56
C PRO A 39 -0.19 4.92 5.20
N ASN A 40 -1.36 4.27 5.17
CA ASN A 40 -2.18 4.17 3.96
C ASN A 40 -3.11 5.39 3.81
N TYR A 41 -3.99 5.34 2.82
CA TYR A 41 -4.96 6.42 2.52
C TYR A 41 -5.81 6.87 3.72
N ILE A 42 -6.05 6.01 4.72
CA ILE A 42 -6.83 6.36 5.93
C ILE A 42 -6.13 7.49 6.70
N PHE A 43 -4.79 7.51 6.72
CA PHE A 43 -4.05 8.59 7.34
C PHE A 43 -4.36 9.94 6.68
N ALA A 44 -4.36 10.00 5.35
CA ALA A 44 -4.72 11.23 4.62
C ALA A 44 -6.17 11.65 4.90
N LEU A 45 -7.10 10.69 4.96
CA LEU A 45 -8.50 10.93 5.28
C LEU A 45 -8.69 11.49 6.70
N ASN A 46 -7.99 10.93 7.68
CA ASN A 46 -8.05 11.39 9.07
C ASN A 46 -7.51 12.82 9.22
N VAL A 47 -6.43 13.16 8.52
CA VAL A 47 -5.89 14.53 8.50
C VAL A 47 -6.92 15.50 7.91
N LEU A 48 -7.60 15.13 6.81
CA LEU A 48 -8.65 15.95 6.21
C LEU A 48 -9.84 16.13 7.16
N TYR A 49 -10.28 15.04 7.80
CA TYR A 49 -11.37 15.06 8.77
C TYR A 49 -11.06 15.98 9.98
N GLN A 50 -9.84 15.92 10.50
CA GLN A 50 -9.38 16.80 11.58
C GLN A 50 -9.40 18.28 11.18
N MET A 51 -9.12 18.59 9.91
CA MET A 51 -9.23 19.95 9.36
C MET A 51 -10.69 20.39 9.10
N GLY A 52 -11.68 19.54 9.36
CA GLY A 52 -13.09 19.80 9.05
C GLY A 52 -13.46 19.56 7.58
N ILE A 53 -12.57 18.96 6.79
CA ILE A 53 -12.80 18.64 5.38
C ILE A 53 -13.34 17.21 5.26
N TYR A 54 -14.57 17.07 4.80
CA TYR A 54 -15.19 15.77 4.54
C TYR A 54 -14.93 15.35 3.10
N ALA A 55 -13.85 14.58 2.88
CA ALA A 55 -13.45 14.12 1.57
C ALA A 55 -14.22 12.87 1.12
N HIS A 56 -14.37 12.73 -0.20
CA HIS A 56 -14.87 11.54 -0.85
C HIS A 56 -13.72 10.57 -1.15
N VAL A 57 -14.01 9.29 -1.11
CA VAL A 57 -13.06 8.21 -1.39
C VAL A 57 -13.64 7.27 -2.42
N ASP A 58 -12.93 7.13 -3.53
CA ASP A 58 -13.17 6.14 -4.57
C ASP A 58 -11.97 5.21 -4.69
N PHE A 59 -12.15 4.04 -5.30
CA PHE A 59 -11.07 3.06 -5.45
C PHE A 59 -10.77 2.79 -6.91
N ILE A 60 -9.51 3.03 -7.30
CA ILE A 60 -8.96 2.61 -8.58
C ILE A 60 -8.39 1.21 -8.36
N ARG A 61 -9.18 0.22 -8.78
CA ARG A 61 -8.81 -1.19 -8.71
C ARG A 61 -8.13 -1.58 -10.00
N GLY A 62 -6.85 -1.92 -9.92
CA GLY A 62 -6.17 -2.59 -11.02
C GLY A 62 -6.51 -4.08 -10.97
N GLN A 63 -6.42 -4.78 -12.10
CA GLN A 63 -6.06 -6.20 -11.99
C GLN A 63 -4.74 -6.20 -11.21
N ASN A 64 -4.73 -6.81 -10.02
CA ASN A 64 -3.50 -7.02 -9.27
C ASN A 64 -2.47 -7.45 -10.31
N CYS A 65 -1.31 -6.81 -10.35
CA CYS A 65 -0.18 -7.40 -11.07
C CYS A 65 0.08 -8.72 -10.34
N GLN A 66 -0.67 -9.75 -10.71
CA GLN A 66 -0.56 -11.12 -10.26
C GLN A 66 0.72 -11.58 -10.92
N GLN A 67 1.83 -11.13 -10.34
CA GLN A 67 3.11 -11.73 -10.58
C GLN A 67 2.93 -13.18 -10.17
N ASP A 68 3.02 -14.06 -11.15
CA ASP A 68 2.76 -15.48 -11.00
C ASP A 68 3.73 -16.06 -9.95
N ASN A 69 3.20 -16.37 -8.76
CA ASN A 69 3.95 -16.99 -7.67
C ASN A 69 3.81 -18.52 -7.65
N SER A 70 3.40 -19.12 -8.77
CA SER A 70 3.21 -20.58 -8.88
C SER A 70 4.49 -21.39 -8.75
N THR A 71 5.66 -20.79 -9.02
CA THR A 71 6.95 -21.43 -8.81
C THR A 71 7.81 -20.66 -7.82
N TRP A 72 8.72 -21.38 -7.17
CA TRP A 72 9.66 -20.83 -6.21
C TRP A 72 10.53 -19.73 -6.84
N GLU A 73 11.06 -19.94 -8.04
CA GLU A 73 11.97 -18.99 -8.69
C GLU A 73 11.28 -17.65 -8.97
N ARG A 74 10.01 -17.70 -9.39
CA ARG A 74 9.22 -16.50 -9.63
C ARG A 74 8.89 -15.80 -8.32
N PHE A 75 8.48 -16.56 -7.30
CA PHE A 75 8.24 -16.00 -5.97
C PHE A 75 9.49 -15.31 -5.43
N GLU A 76 10.65 -15.95 -5.49
CA GLU A 76 11.92 -15.38 -5.05
C GLU A 76 12.26 -14.09 -5.80
N GLN A 77 12.10 -14.09 -7.14
CA GLN A 77 12.34 -12.90 -7.95
C GLN A 77 11.42 -11.74 -7.57
N ASN A 78 10.13 -12.01 -7.32
CA ASN A 78 9.15 -11.01 -6.92
C ASN A 78 9.43 -10.42 -5.53
N VAL A 79 9.80 -11.30 -4.59
CA VAL A 79 10.20 -10.91 -3.23
C VAL A 79 11.47 -10.07 -3.32
N SER A 80 12.49 -10.49 -4.08
CA SER A 80 13.74 -9.74 -4.22
C SER A 80 13.55 -8.39 -4.90
N TRP A 81 12.65 -8.28 -5.89
CA TRP A 81 12.34 -6.99 -6.51
C TRP A 81 11.71 -5.98 -5.53
N SER A 82 10.97 -6.48 -4.55
CA SER A 82 10.22 -5.64 -3.61
C SER A 82 10.94 -5.40 -2.27
N LEU A 83 11.69 -6.38 -1.77
CA LEU A 83 12.47 -6.32 -0.52
C LEU A 83 13.95 -6.00 -0.76
N GLY A 84 14.43 -6.04 -1.99
CA GLY A 84 15.85 -5.91 -2.33
C GLY A 84 16.58 -7.26 -2.30
N ALA A 85 17.92 -7.23 -2.32
CA ALA A 85 18.72 -8.45 -2.31
C ALA A 85 18.44 -9.27 -1.05
N LEU A 86 18.21 -10.57 -1.23
CA LEU A 86 18.01 -11.56 -0.17
C LEU A 86 19.33 -12.27 0.10
N ASN A 87 19.67 -12.47 1.37
CA ASN A 87 20.80 -13.33 1.74
C ASN A 87 20.38 -14.83 1.76
N ASP A 88 21.36 -15.72 1.84
CA ASP A 88 21.11 -17.16 1.76
C ASP A 88 20.24 -17.68 2.94
N ASP A 89 20.39 -17.10 4.13
CA ASP A 89 19.56 -17.44 5.30
C ASP A 89 18.09 -17.00 5.12
N GLU A 90 17.87 -15.80 4.57
CA GLU A 90 16.55 -15.27 4.23
C GLU A 90 15.88 -16.15 3.17
N ARG A 91 16.64 -16.56 2.15
CA ARG A 91 16.18 -17.43 1.07
C ARG A 91 15.73 -18.80 1.59
N GLU A 92 16.53 -19.44 2.44
CA GLU A 92 16.18 -20.74 3.03
C GLU A 92 14.92 -20.65 3.92
N ARG A 93 14.79 -19.59 4.74
CA ARG A 93 13.58 -19.37 5.54
C ARG A 93 12.35 -19.17 4.67
N LEU A 94 12.47 -18.35 3.62
CA LEU A 94 11.40 -18.11 2.66
C LEU A 94 11.02 -19.38 1.91
N TYR A 95 11.99 -20.23 1.57
CA TYR A 95 11.74 -21.50 0.88
C TYR A 95 10.91 -22.47 1.73
N ARG A 96 11.31 -22.65 2.99
CA ARG A 96 10.54 -23.49 3.94
C ARG A 96 9.15 -22.93 4.19
N TRP A 97 9.03 -21.61 4.30
CA TRP A 97 7.74 -20.96 4.44
C TRP A 97 6.87 -21.18 3.20
N TYR A 98 7.41 -20.96 2.00
CA TYR A 98 6.72 -21.13 0.72
C TYR A 98 6.13 -22.54 0.57
N GLN A 99 6.87 -23.59 0.93
CA GLN A 99 6.40 -24.97 0.87
C GLN A 99 5.21 -25.29 1.79
N GLN A 100 5.03 -24.50 2.86
CA GLN A 100 3.99 -24.73 3.87
C GLN A 100 2.75 -23.85 3.66
N GLN A 101 2.80 -22.91 2.72
CA GLN A 101 1.72 -21.94 2.51
C GLN A 101 0.79 -22.33 1.36
N ASP A 102 -0.47 -21.93 1.51
CA ASP A 102 -1.47 -22.02 0.45
C ASP A 102 -1.29 -20.86 -0.57
N ALA A 103 -1.77 -21.05 -1.79
CA ALA A 103 -1.68 -20.09 -2.90
C ALA A 103 -2.26 -18.70 -2.55
N ARG A 104 -3.20 -18.64 -1.60
CA ARG A 104 -3.75 -17.37 -1.09
C ARG A 104 -2.78 -16.57 -0.23
N ALA A 105 -1.92 -17.23 0.55
CA ALA A 105 -0.90 -16.55 1.36
C ALA A 105 0.28 -16.05 0.50
N LEU A 106 0.44 -16.62 -0.69
CA LEU A 106 1.37 -16.18 -1.72
C LEU A 106 0.81 -15.07 -2.61
N ALA A 107 -0.46 -14.68 -2.44
CA ALA A 107 -1.03 -13.60 -3.23
C ALA A 107 -0.29 -12.29 -2.94
N PRO A 108 0.11 -11.54 -3.99
CA PRO A 108 0.74 -10.24 -3.80
C PRO A 108 -0.22 -9.29 -3.08
N ALA A 109 0.32 -8.34 -2.30
CA ALA A 109 -0.46 -7.28 -1.70
C ALA A 109 -1.25 -6.53 -2.80
N SER A 110 -2.51 -6.18 -2.53
CA SER A 110 -3.29 -5.47 -3.53
C SER A 110 -2.64 -4.13 -3.86
N ARG A 111 -2.55 -3.82 -5.16
CA ARG A 111 -2.01 -2.56 -5.66
C ARG A 111 -3.13 -1.55 -5.93
N ASP A 112 -4.17 -1.62 -5.10
CA ASP A 112 -5.31 -0.73 -5.21
C ASP A 112 -4.91 0.67 -4.75
N TRP A 113 -5.45 1.66 -5.45
CA TRP A 113 -5.28 3.07 -5.11
C TRP A 113 -6.59 3.65 -4.63
N ALA A 114 -6.55 4.39 -3.53
CA ALA A 114 -7.63 5.23 -3.08
C ALA A 114 -7.50 6.59 -3.76
N LEU A 115 -8.51 6.96 -4.54
CA LEU A 115 -8.71 8.31 -5.04
C LEU A 115 -9.47 9.09 -3.97
N ILE A 116 -8.80 10.07 -3.36
CA ILE A 116 -9.40 10.97 -2.38
C ILE A 116 -9.63 12.31 -3.07
N TRP A 117 -10.82 12.88 -2.91
CA TRP A 117 -11.10 14.20 -3.44
C TRP A 117 -12.03 15.01 -2.54
N TRP A 118 -11.88 16.33 -2.57
CA TRP A 118 -12.73 17.26 -1.83
C TRP A 118 -12.80 18.62 -2.54
N ASP A 119 -13.94 19.28 -2.43
CA ASP A 119 -14.11 20.64 -2.92
C ASP A 119 -13.27 21.62 -2.10
N SER A 120 -12.69 22.62 -2.76
CA SER A 120 -11.84 23.61 -2.10
C SER A 120 -12.63 24.36 -1.02
N VAL A 121 -12.14 24.30 0.22
CA VAL A 121 -12.82 24.89 1.37
C VAL A 121 -12.17 26.24 1.71
N PRO A 122 -12.94 27.34 1.90
CA PRO A 122 -12.40 28.60 2.37
C PRO A 122 -11.66 28.44 3.70
N GLN A 123 -10.63 29.25 3.92
CA GLN A 123 -9.80 29.11 5.12
C GLN A 123 -10.59 29.36 6.41
N GLU A 124 -11.66 30.17 6.37
CA GLU A 124 -12.53 30.42 7.52
C GLU A 124 -13.41 29.22 7.91
N ALA A 125 -13.59 28.24 7.02
CA ALA A 125 -14.43 27.06 7.24
C ALA A 125 -13.64 25.83 7.71
N LEU A 126 -12.31 25.94 7.84
CA LEU A 126 -11.45 24.90 8.40
C LEU A 126 -11.52 24.92 9.95
N ARG A 127 -11.41 23.75 10.57
CA ARG A 127 -11.37 23.58 12.04
C ARG A 127 -9.99 23.83 12.64
#